data_AF-A0A6G3LRB0-F1
#
_entry.id   AF-A0A6G3LRB0-F1
#
_cell.length_a   1.000
_cell.length_b   1.000
_cell.length_c   1.000
_cell.angle_alpha   90.00
_cell.angle_beta   90.00
_cell.angle_gamma   90.00
#
_symmetry.space_group_name_H-M   'P 1'
#
loop_
_entity.id
_entity.type
_entity.pdbx_description
1 polymer ?
#
loop_
_entity_poly.entity_id
_entity_poly.type
_entity_poly.pdbx_seq_one_letter_code
_entity_poly.pdbx_strand_id
1 'polypeptide(L)'
;MPRVRRKQEQPDVQATARRRRSSAVRRATTEDDVKALTSSLSEKLVPALGLDLVGLKPDDIKDIIYSIVSSLAESRSSKLTEEAAMKRIMATKDGLLKAVAAMLLSRERPLTREQLEFIAAYAPEVAGRAAPYLYQQAKRLGADDIIASLRSLWSQYGRPTPVECPRCGFRAVTPDLTCTVCGAQLSEGEIKRHMGFSRLLLETAKRLHPRLVEEMIAAGYVVLNHEVHPPSLAPKSGYALTIHLSRDEKETLRSLLSGGPRPDQDAGLPGSR
;
A
#
# COMPACT_ATOMS: atom_id res chain seq x y z
N MET A 1 -6.73 -57.08 -72.81
CA MET A 1 -5.31 -57.05 -73.26
C MET A 1 -5.28 -56.41 -74.64
N PRO A 2 -4.33 -55.53 -75.02
CA PRO A 2 -3.23 -54.90 -74.27
C PRO A 2 -3.16 -53.34 -74.45
N ARG A 3 -2.64 -52.59 -73.45
CA ARG A 3 -1.34 -51.82 -73.44
C ARG A 3 -1.35 -50.46 -74.18
N VAL A 4 -0.70 -49.37 -73.76
CA VAL A 4 -0.01 -48.89 -72.53
C VAL A 4 0.62 -47.51 -72.89
N ARG A 5 0.56 -46.51 -71.98
CA ARG A 5 1.51 -45.35 -71.77
C ARG A 5 1.73 -44.35 -72.94
N ARG A 6 2.18 -43.08 -72.81
CA ARG A 6 2.78 -42.18 -71.79
C ARG A 6 2.75 -40.77 -72.47
N LYS A 7 2.18 -39.70 -71.87
CA LYS A 7 2.79 -38.58 -71.10
C LYS A 7 3.98 -37.79 -71.73
N GLN A 8 3.86 -36.44 -71.67
CA GLN A 8 4.87 -35.33 -71.66
C GLN A 8 5.37 -34.81 -73.03
N GLU A 9 5.58 -33.52 -73.32
CA GLU A 9 5.50 -32.23 -72.58
C GLU A 9 5.62 -31.02 -73.55
N GLN A 10 4.86 -29.93 -73.29
CA GLN A 10 5.16 -28.47 -73.38
C GLN A 10 5.62 -27.78 -74.69
N PRO A 11 5.61 -26.42 -74.79
CA PRO A 11 4.82 -25.35 -74.13
C PRO A 11 4.14 -24.42 -75.20
N ASP A 12 3.33 -23.39 -74.93
CA ASP A 12 3.80 -22.06 -74.52
C ASP A 12 2.66 -21.03 -74.33
N VAL A 13 2.93 -20.10 -73.40
CA VAL A 13 2.34 -18.77 -73.14
C VAL A 13 0.82 -18.60 -73.00
N GLN A 14 0.34 -18.41 -71.76
CA GLN A 14 -0.49 -17.24 -71.43
C GLN A 14 -0.54 -16.91 -69.93
N ALA A 15 0.18 -15.83 -69.60
CA ALA A 15 -0.19 -14.76 -68.68
C ALA A 15 -1.01 -15.11 -67.43
N THR A 16 -0.31 -15.43 -66.33
CA THR A 16 -0.81 -15.12 -64.98
C THR A 16 -0.03 -13.93 -64.43
N ALA A 17 -0.68 -12.77 -64.42
CA ALA A 17 -0.24 -11.57 -63.74
C ALA A 17 -0.17 -11.84 -62.23
N ARG A 18 0.99 -12.34 -61.78
CA ARG A 18 1.39 -12.31 -60.37
C ARG A 18 1.52 -10.84 -59.96
N ARG A 19 0.47 -10.29 -59.33
CA ARG A 19 0.58 -9.12 -58.45
C ARG A 19 1.61 -9.46 -57.36
N ARG A 20 2.88 -9.12 -57.61
CA ARG A 20 3.89 -8.97 -56.56
C ARG A 20 3.39 -7.85 -55.65
N ARG A 21 2.70 -8.21 -54.56
CA ARG A 21 2.61 -7.34 -53.39
C ARG A 21 4.04 -7.15 -52.91
N SER A 22 4.65 -6.04 -53.28
CA SER A 22 5.90 -5.57 -52.69
C SER A 22 5.67 -5.50 -51.18
N SER A 23 6.23 -6.44 -50.44
CA SER A 23 6.38 -6.33 -49.00
C SER A 23 7.32 -5.16 -48.77
N ALA A 24 6.75 -3.96 -48.66
CA ALA A 24 7.46 -2.78 -48.20
C ALA A 24 8.14 -3.17 -46.90
N VAL A 25 9.47 -3.10 -46.90
CA VAL A 25 10.31 -3.31 -45.71
C VAL A 25 9.67 -2.46 -44.61
N ARG A 26 9.07 -3.11 -43.62
CA ARG A 26 8.41 -2.42 -42.51
C ARG A 26 9.51 -1.67 -41.78
N ARG A 27 9.61 -0.36 -42.03
CA ARG A 27 10.59 0.49 -41.35
C ARG A 27 10.30 0.40 -39.85
N ALA A 28 11.34 0.11 -39.08
CA ALA A 28 11.29 0.20 -37.62
C ALA A 28 11.02 1.66 -37.22
N THR A 29 10.42 1.85 -36.05
CA THR A 29 10.17 3.19 -35.49
C THR A 29 11.52 3.86 -35.21
N THR A 30 11.73 5.06 -35.71
CA THR A 30 12.96 5.83 -35.47
C THR A 30 12.90 6.58 -34.13
N GLU A 31 14.03 7.07 -33.62
CA GLU A 31 14.05 7.88 -32.38
C GLU A 31 13.22 9.17 -32.50
N ASP A 32 13.25 9.82 -33.67
CA ASP A 32 12.43 11.00 -33.93
C ASP A 32 10.93 10.66 -33.97
N ASP A 33 10.56 9.50 -34.52
CA ASP A 33 9.18 9.00 -34.45
C ASP A 33 8.75 8.77 -32.99
N VAL A 34 9.63 8.24 -32.13
CA VAL A 34 9.35 8.04 -30.70
C VAL A 34 9.12 9.38 -29.99
N LYS A 35 9.95 10.39 -30.24
CA LYS A 35 9.80 11.74 -29.65
C LYS A 35 8.50 12.42 -30.10
N ALA A 36 8.16 12.31 -31.39
CA ALA A 36 6.93 12.84 -31.95
C ALA A 36 5.69 12.15 -31.35
N LEU A 37 5.69 10.81 -31.28
CA LEU A 37 4.63 10.04 -30.64
C LEU A 37 4.48 10.39 -29.16
N THR A 38 5.59 10.51 -28.43
CA THR A 38 5.59 10.88 -27.01
C THR A 38 4.91 12.23 -26.78
N SER A 39 5.25 13.23 -27.59
CA SER A 39 4.67 14.58 -27.46
C SER A 39 3.17 14.56 -27.74
N SER A 40 2.75 13.97 -28.86
CA SER A 40 1.34 13.86 -29.25
C SER A 40 0.51 13.06 -28.23
N LEU A 41 1.06 11.94 -27.74
CA LEU A 41 0.38 11.12 -26.73
C LEU A 41 0.27 11.85 -25.39
N SER A 42 1.31 12.57 -24.95
CA SER A 42 1.27 13.31 -23.69
C SER A 42 0.17 14.36 -23.70
N GLU A 43 -0.01 15.08 -24.81
CA GLU A 43 -1.09 16.07 -24.97
C GLU A 43 -2.49 15.45 -24.90
N LYS A 44 -2.67 14.25 -25.46
CA LYS A 44 -3.96 13.54 -25.45
C LYS A 44 -4.24 12.83 -24.12
N LEU A 45 -3.20 12.30 -23.48
CA LEU A 45 -3.33 11.48 -22.28
C LEU A 45 -3.65 12.29 -21.04
N VAL A 46 -3.08 13.50 -20.91
CA VAL A 46 -3.34 14.37 -19.77
C VAL A 46 -4.84 14.60 -19.54
N PRO A 47 -5.62 15.13 -20.51
CA PRO A 47 -7.05 15.31 -20.33
C PRO A 47 -7.82 13.98 -20.31
N ALA A 48 -7.40 12.98 -21.10
CA ALA A 48 -8.08 11.68 -21.13
C ALA A 48 -8.03 10.92 -19.80
N LEU A 49 -7.00 11.16 -19.00
CA LEU A 49 -6.81 10.55 -17.67
C LEU A 49 -7.13 11.51 -16.52
N GLY A 50 -7.60 12.73 -16.80
CA GLY A 50 -7.88 13.76 -15.80
C GLY A 50 -6.64 14.23 -15.04
N LEU A 51 -5.45 14.13 -15.64
CA LEU A 51 -4.19 14.54 -15.01
C LEU A 51 -4.05 16.06 -14.91
N ASP A 52 -4.77 16.79 -15.76
CA ASP A 52 -4.93 18.24 -15.68
C ASP A 52 -5.60 18.68 -14.37
N LEU A 53 -6.55 17.89 -13.86
CA LEU A 53 -7.22 18.17 -12.59
C LEU A 53 -6.28 18.10 -11.38
N VAL A 54 -5.17 17.36 -11.49
CA VAL A 54 -4.11 17.31 -10.47
C VAL A 54 -2.94 18.26 -10.78
N GLY A 55 -3.15 19.17 -11.73
CA GLY A 55 -2.21 20.22 -12.12
C GLY A 55 -1.04 19.75 -12.97
N LEU A 56 -1.14 18.57 -13.61
CA LEU A 56 -0.10 18.05 -14.50
C LEU A 56 -0.31 18.56 -15.93
N LYS A 57 0.80 18.94 -16.56
CA LYS A 57 0.89 19.34 -17.97
C LYS A 57 1.47 18.19 -18.80
N PRO A 58 1.32 18.22 -20.14
CA PRO A 58 1.91 17.21 -21.01
C PRO A 58 3.41 16.99 -20.76
N ASP A 59 4.16 18.08 -20.52
CA ASP A 59 5.58 18.02 -20.21
C ASP A 59 5.91 17.24 -18.93
N ASP A 60 5.02 17.25 -17.93
CA ASP A 60 5.26 16.59 -16.65
C ASP A 60 5.30 15.07 -16.76
N ILE A 61 4.66 14.48 -17.78
CA ILE A 61 4.57 13.03 -17.98
C ILE A 61 5.43 12.53 -19.15
N LYS A 62 6.10 13.43 -19.88
CA LYS A 62 6.84 13.10 -21.11
C LYS A 62 7.84 11.98 -20.90
N ASP A 63 8.60 11.99 -19.82
CA ASP A 63 9.62 10.96 -19.56
C ASP A 63 8.99 9.58 -19.33
N ILE A 64 7.84 9.53 -18.64
CA ILE A 64 7.10 8.29 -18.39
C ILE A 64 6.55 7.76 -19.73
N ILE A 65 5.94 8.62 -20.52
CA ILE A 65 5.40 8.25 -21.84
C ILE A 65 6.51 7.84 -22.80
N TYR A 66 7.64 8.55 -22.81
CA TYR A 66 8.80 8.25 -23.62
C TYR A 66 9.32 6.84 -23.34
N SER A 67 9.49 6.50 -22.06
CA SER A 67 9.93 5.16 -21.64
C SER A 67 8.99 4.08 -22.15
N ILE A 68 7.68 4.28 -22.03
CA ILE A 68 6.67 3.32 -22.53
C ILE A 68 6.73 3.21 -24.06
N VAL A 69 6.74 4.34 -24.78
CA VAL A 69 6.75 4.36 -26.26
C VAL A 69 8.03 3.74 -26.80
N SER A 70 9.18 4.03 -26.19
CA SER A 70 10.49 3.46 -26.56
C SER A 70 10.48 1.94 -26.41
N SER A 71 10.02 1.42 -25.27
CA SER A 71 9.89 -0.02 -25.04
C SER A 71 8.93 -0.70 -26.04
N LEU A 72 7.83 -0.02 -26.41
CA LEU A 72 6.90 -0.51 -27.42
C LEU A 72 7.47 -0.48 -28.84
N ALA A 73 8.34 0.49 -29.15
CA ALA A 73 9.03 0.58 -30.42
C ALA A 73 10.10 -0.52 -30.56
N GLU A 74 10.88 -0.79 -29.51
CA GLU A 74 11.91 -1.83 -29.49
C GLU A 74 11.33 -3.25 -29.59
N SER A 75 10.18 -3.48 -28.98
CA SER A 75 9.51 -4.80 -29.01
C SER A 75 8.83 -5.14 -30.34
N ARG A 76 8.85 -4.24 -31.33
CA ARG A 76 8.14 -4.41 -32.60
C ARG A 76 9.06 -4.24 -33.80
N SER A 77 8.90 -5.13 -34.78
CA SER A 77 9.55 -5.03 -36.10
C SER A 77 8.83 -4.08 -37.07
N SER A 78 7.64 -3.60 -36.72
CA SER A 78 6.83 -2.69 -37.53
C SER A 78 6.72 -1.31 -36.88
N LYS A 79 6.63 -0.26 -37.71
CA LYS A 79 6.38 1.12 -37.26
C LYS A 79 5.22 1.18 -36.26
N LEU A 80 5.48 1.79 -35.11
CA LEU A 80 4.50 2.03 -34.07
C LEU A 80 3.59 3.19 -34.51
N THR A 81 2.28 2.96 -34.51
CA THR A 81 1.29 4.01 -34.75
C THR A 81 0.81 4.60 -33.43
N GLU A 82 0.37 5.86 -33.47
CA GLU A 82 -0.16 6.55 -32.30
C GLU A 82 -1.36 5.81 -31.70
N GLU A 83 -2.29 5.34 -32.53
CA GLU A 83 -3.45 4.54 -32.09
C GLU A 83 -3.03 3.26 -31.36
N ALA A 84 -2.01 2.56 -31.88
CA ALA A 84 -1.52 1.34 -31.27
C ALA A 84 -0.81 1.61 -29.93
N ALA A 85 -0.04 2.71 -29.84
CA ALA A 85 0.59 3.16 -28.62
C ALA A 85 -0.45 3.58 -27.58
N MET A 86 -1.41 4.43 -27.95
CA MET A 86 -2.54 4.85 -27.11
C MET A 86 -3.32 3.66 -26.56
N LYS A 87 -3.72 2.72 -27.43
CA LYS A 87 -4.44 1.50 -27.02
C LYS A 87 -3.64 0.70 -25.99
N ARG A 88 -2.32 0.60 -26.16
CA ARG A 88 -1.46 -0.14 -25.23
C ARG A 88 -1.30 0.59 -23.90
N ILE A 89 -1.12 1.90 -23.92
CA ILE A 89 -1.03 2.74 -22.71
C ILE A 89 -2.33 2.66 -21.91
N MET A 90 -3.49 2.78 -22.57
CA MET A 90 -4.80 2.64 -21.93
C MET A 90 -5.00 1.24 -21.33
N ALA A 91 -4.50 0.19 -22.00
CA ALA A 91 -4.55 -1.17 -21.47
C ALA A 91 -3.68 -1.35 -20.21
N THR A 92 -2.69 -0.48 -19.98
CA THR A 92 -1.81 -0.47 -18.80
C THR A 92 -1.99 0.80 -17.96
N LYS A 93 -3.19 1.40 -18.00
CA LYS A 93 -3.45 2.70 -17.36
C LYS A 93 -3.08 2.71 -15.86
N ASP A 94 -3.36 1.64 -15.13
CA ASP A 94 -3.10 1.58 -13.69
C ASP A 94 -1.59 1.67 -13.39
N GLY A 95 -0.77 1.04 -14.23
CA GLY A 95 0.69 1.15 -14.15
C GLY A 95 1.18 2.56 -14.44
N LEU A 96 0.58 3.24 -15.43
CA LEU A 96 0.88 4.64 -15.73
C LEU A 96 0.51 5.56 -14.56
N LEU A 97 -0.69 5.42 -13.99
CA LEU A 97 -1.14 6.25 -12.86
C LEU A 97 -0.25 6.04 -11.62
N LYS A 98 0.18 4.80 -11.37
CA LYS A 98 1.17 4.50 -10.31
C LYS A 98 2.53 5.14 -10.57
N ALA A 99 3.00 5.13 -11.83
CA ALA A 99 4.24 5.81 -12.20
C ALA A 99 4.12 7.33 -12.03
N VAL A 100 2.98 7.91 -12.39
CA VAL A 100 2.69 9.34 -12.17
C VAL A 100 2.67 9.67 -10.69
N ALA A 101 2.01 8.86 -9.85
CA ALA A 101 2.00 9.05 -8.40
C ALA A 101 3.42 8.98 -7.78
N ALA A 102 4.24 8.03 -8.23
CA ALA A 102 5.63 7.92 -7.79
C ALA A 102 6.49 9.13 -8.22
N MET A 103 6.24 9.65 -9.42
CA MET A 103 6.87 10.87 -9.93
C MET A 103 6.45 12.10 -9.11
N LEU A 104 5.15 12.23 -8.76
CA LEU A 104 4.67 13.30 -7.87
C LEU A 104 5.34 13.26 -6.49
N LEU A 105 5.51 12.08 -5.90
CA LEU A 105 6.18 11.90 -4.61
C LEU A 105 7.68 12.22 -4.64
N SER A 106 8.33 12.02 -5.80
CA SER A 106 9.76 12.31 -5.98
C SER A 106 10.05 13.80 -6.17
N ARG A 107 9.02 14.66 -6.34
CA ARG A 107 9.22 16.10 -6.49
C ARG A 107 9.53 16.74 -5.14
N GLU A 108 10.53 17.62 -5.11
CA GLU A 108 10.84 18.47 -3.94
C GLU A 108 9.85 19.65 -3.81
N ARG A 109 8.56 19.39 -3.99
CA ARG A 109 7.50 20.40 -3.90
C ARG A 109 6.38 19.89 -2.99
N PRO A 110 5.78 20.74 -2.15
CA PRO A 110 4.61 20.36 -1.39
C PRO A 110 3.47 19.93 -2.32
N LEU A 111 2.80 18.84 -1.97
CA LEU A 111 1.67 18.32 -2.74
C LEU A 111 0.45 19.23 -2.62
N THR A 112 -0.37 19.32 -3.67
CA THR A 112 -1.72 19.88 -3.56
C THR A 112 -2.69 18.84 -2.98
N ARG A 113 -3.91 19.27 -2.65
CA ARG A 113 -4.95 18.36 -2.17
C ARG A 113 -5.30 17.32 -3.22
N GLU A 114 -5.49 17.75 -4.46
CA GLU A 114 -5.86 16.91 -5.61
C GLU A 114 -4.77 15.86 -5.89
N GLN A 115 -3.49 16.25 -5.80
CA GLN A 115 -2.37 15.33 -5.95
C GLN A 115 -2.31 14.29 -4.84
N LEU A 116 -2.60 14.71 -3.60
CA LEU A 116 -2.65 13.82 -2.46
C LEU A 116 -3.80 12.80 -2.58
N GLU A 117 -4.99 13.25 -3.00
CA GLU A 117 -6.14 12.39 -3.30
C GLU A 117 -5.82 11.40 -4.43
N PHE A 118 -5.20 11.89 -5.50
CA PHE A 118 -4.77 11.07 -6.62
C PHE A 118 -3.80 9.95 -6.20
N ILE A 119 -2.79 10.27 -5.40
CA ILE A 119 -1.82 9.29 -4.90
C ILE A 119 -2.53 8.22 -4.04
N ALA A 120 -3.42 8.65 -3.12
CA ALA A 120 -4.15 7.73 -2.27
C ALA A 120 -5.11 6.81 -3.07
N ALA A 121 -5.75 7.34 -4.11
CA ALA A 121 -6.74 6.61 -4.91
C ALA A 121 -6.11 5.64 -5.93
N TYR A 122 -5.07 6.08 -6.64
CA TYR A 122 -4.53 5.35 -7.80
C TYR A 122 -3.22 4.61 -7.51
N ALA A 123 -2.55 4.92 -6.40
CA ALA A 123 -1.31 4.26 -5.98
C ALA A 123 -1.34 3.87 -4.50
N PRO A 124 -2.34 3.07 -4.05
CA PRO A 124 -2.55 2.77 -2.63
C PRO A 124 -1.33 2.12 -1.96
N GLU A 125 -0.58 1.28 -2.68
CA GLU A 125 0.63 0.65 -2.13
C GLU A 125 1.77 1.64 -1.91
N VAL A 126 1.89 2.62 -2.83
CA VAL A 126 2.88 3.69 -2.73
C VAL A 126 2.49 4.64 -1.60
N ALA A 127 1.21 5.01 -1.53
CA ALA A 127 0.66 5.86 -0.49
C ALA A 127 0.83 5.26 0.91
N GLY A 128 0.55 3.98 1.09
CA GLY A 128 0.75 3.30 2.37
C GLY A 128 2.22 3.26 2.81
N ARG A 129 3.17 3.05 1.89
CA ARG A 129 4.62 3.10 2.21
C ARG A 129 5.12 4.50 2.50
N ALA A 130 4.54 5.51 1.83
CA ALA A 130 4.87 6.92 2.01
C ALA A 130 4.00 7.62 3.09
N ALA A 131 3.20 6.88 3.86
CA ALA A 131 2.22 7.45 4.78
C ALA A 131 2.79 8.47 5.78
N PRO A 132 4.00 8.32 6.36
CA PRO A 132 4.58 9.36 7.21
C PRO A 132 4.69 10.72 6.51
N TYR A 133 5.20 10.75 5.28
CA TYR A 133 5.31 11.98 4.48
C TYR A 133 3.93 12.50 4.09
N LEU A 134 3.05 11.63 3.58
CA LEU A 134 1.72 12.01 3.13
C LEU A 134 0.84 12.53 4.27
N TYR A 135 0.99 12.00 5.49
CA TYR A 135 0.32 12.49 6.68
C TYR A 135 0.70 13.96 6.98
N GLN A 136 1.99 14.32 6.86
CA GLN A 136 2.42 15.70 7.08
C GLN A 136 1.83 16.64 6.01
N GLN A 137 1.78 16.20 4.75
CA GLN A 137 1.14 16.96 3.68
C GLN A 137 -0.36 17.12 3.92
N ALA A 138 -1.06 16.03 4.29
CA ALA A 138 -2.49 16.05 4.60
C ALA A 138 -2.81 16.99 5.76
N LYS A 139 -2.01 16.93 6.84
CA LYS A 139 -2.17 17.79 8.01
C LYS A 139 -1.95 19.27 7.66
N ARG A 140 -0.93 19.58 6.84
CA ARG A 140 -0.68 20.95 6.33
C ARG A 140 -1.87 21.49 5.54
N LEU A 141 -2.57 20.63 4.80
CA LEU A 141 -3.70 20.98 3.95
C LEU A 141 -5.06 20.91 4.68
N GLY A 142 -5.11 20.46 5.94
CA GLY A 142 -6.37 20.24 6.66
C GLY A 142 -7.24 19.13 6.05
N ALA A 143 -6.63 18.12 5.44
CA ALA A 143 -7.33 17.03 4.75
C ALA A 143 -7.51 15.79 5.64
N ASP A 144 -8.31 15.93 6.70
CA ASP A 144 -8.54 14.87 7.69
C ASP A 144 -9.21 13.62 7.12
N ASP A 145 -10.04 13.79 6.09
CA ASP A 145 -10.65 12.71 5.31
C ASP A 145 -9.60 11.82 4.64
N ILE A 146 -8.55 12.44 4.10
CA ILE A 146 -7.44 11.71 3.51
C ILE A 146 -6.58 11.03 4.58
N ILE A 147 -6.41 11.66 5.75
CA ILE A 147 -5.69 11.05 6.89
C ILE A 147 -6.37 9.73 7.28
N ALA A 148 -7.71 9.67 7.32
CA ALA A 148 -8.43 8.44 7.60
C ALA A 148 -8.12 7.34 6.57
N SER A 149 -8.14 7.66 5.28
CA SER A 149 -7.72 6.73 4.22
C SER A 149 -6.27 6.27 4.37
N LEU A 150 -5.36 7.19 4.70
CA LEU A 150 -3.94 6.88 4.90
C LEU A 150 -3.72 5.91 6.07
N ARG A 151 -4.52 5.96 7.14
CA ARG A 151 -4.43 4.98 8.25
C ARG A 151 -4.76 3.57 7.77
N SER A 152 -5.76 3.43 6.90
CA SER A 152 -6.11 2.14 6.29
C SER A 152 -4.98 1.65 5.38
N LEU A 153 -4.49 2.51 4.49
CA LEU A 153 -3.40 2.20 3.56
C LEU A 153 -2.10 1.85 4.29
N TRP A 154 -1.79 2.53 5.40
CA TRP A 154 -0.65 2.21 6.26
C TRP A 154 -0.78 0.82 6.88
N SER A 155 -1.98 0.45 7.33
CA SER A 155 -2.23 -0.87 7.91
C SER A 155 -2.08 -1.99 6.87
N GLN A 156 -2.40 -1.72 5.61
CA GLN A 156 -2.35 -2.71 4.53
C GLN A 156 -0.98 -2.79 3.84
N TYR A 157 -0.33 -1.66 3.57
CA TYR A 157 0.87 -1.58 2.71
C TYR A 157 2.09 -0.96 3.39
N GLY A 158 1.91 -0.39 4.59
CA GLY A 158 2.96 0.22 5.38
C GLY A 158 3.69 -0.77 6.27
N ARG A 159 4.17 -0.29 7.42
CA ARG A 159 4.85 -1.10 8.45
C ARG A 159 4.18 -0.88 9.81
N PRO A 160 2.93 -1.34 9.98
CA PRO A 160 2.19 -1.07 11.20
C PRO A 160 2.87 -1.70 12.41
N THR A 161 2.96 -0.93 13.49
CA THR A 161 3.37 -1.44 14.80
C THR A 161 2.13 -1.91 15.59
N PRO A 162 2.31 -2.59 16.72
CA PRO A 162 1.18 -3.12 17.45
C PRO A 162 0.24 -2.07 18.02
N VAL A 163 0.77 -0.90 18.34
CA VAL A 163 0.10 0.15 19.10
C VAL A 163 -0.28 1.33 18.22
N GLU A 164 -1.54 1.74 18.33
CA GLU A 164 -2.05 2.96 17.73
C GLU A 164 -1.53 4.19 18.47
N CYS A 165 -1.07 5.19 17.71
CA CYS A 165 -0.65 6.46 18.26
C CYS A 165 -1.88 7.29 18.67
N PRO A 166 -2.01 7.69 19.94
CA PRO A 166 -3.15 8.49 20.42
C PRO A 166 -3.26 9.88 19.78
N ARG A 167 -2.22 10.36 19.11
CA ARG A 167 -2.20 11.70 18.50
C ARG A 167 -2.61 11.70 17.03
N CYS A 168 -2.18 10.70 16.25
CA CYS A 168 -2.45 10.65 14.82
C CYS A 168 -3.31 9.48 14.38
N GLY A 169 -3.58 8.50 15.26
CA GLY A 169 -4.39 7.31 14.97
C GLY A 169 -3.71 6.28 14.06
N PHE A 170 -2.43 6.44 13.76
CA PHE A 170 -1.68 5.41 13.03
C PHE A 170 -1.10 4.39 13.99
N ARG A 171 -1.17 3.12 13.62
CA ARG A 171 -0.45 2.01 14.25
C ARG A 171 1.04 2.10 13.96
N ALA A 172 1.74 3.00 14.64
CA ALA A 172 3.07 3.44 14.25
C ALA A 172 3.98 3.80 15.44
N VAL A 173 3.58 3.46 16.65
CA VAL A 173 4.39 3.66 17.87
C VAL A 173 5.46 2.57 17.98
N THR A 174 6.72 2.98 18.05
CA THR A 174 7.88 2.09 18.18
C THR A 174 8.22 1.82 19.66
N PRO A 175 9.13 0.86 19.96
CA PRO A 175 9.47 0.47 21.33
C PRO A 175 10.07 1.59 22.19
N ASP A 176 10.68 2.61 21.57
CA ASP A 176 11.16 3.85 22.20
C ASP A 176 10.05 4.88 22.45
N LEU A 177 8.78 4.48 22.27
CA LEU A 177 7.57 5.28 22.46
C LEU A 177 7.44 6.47 21.49
N THR A 178 8.13 6.41 20.35
CA THR A 178 8.04 7.41 19.29
C THR A 178 7.04 6.98 18.22
N CYS A 179 6.25 7.90 17.67
CA CYS A 179 5.43 7.61 16.50
C CYS A 179 6.20 7.88 15.20
N THR A 180 6.42 6.84 14.39
CA THR A 180 7.13 6.95 13.10
C THR A 180 6.36 7.72 12.02
N VAL A 181 5.05 7.93 12.19
CA VAL A 181 4.22 8.69 11.24
C VAL A 181 4.16 10.18 11.60
N CYS A 182 3.78 10.51 12.83
CA CYS A 182 3.61 11.91 13.24
C CYS A 182 4.81 12.51 13.97
N GLY A 183 5.81 11.70 14.34
CA GLY A 183 7.01 12.14 15.07
C GLY A 183 6.80 12.40 16.55
N ALA A 184 5.61 12.13 17.11
CA ALA A 184 5.34 12.39 18.51
C ALA A 184 6.09 11.43 19.43
N GLN A 185 6.81 11.98 20.42
CA GLN A 185 7.25 11.24 21.60
C GLN A 185 6.07 11.07 22.56
N LEU A 186 5.79 9.83 22.95
CA LEU A 186 4.69 9.47 23.84
C LEU A 186 5.24 8.99 25.19
N SER A 187 4.44 9.16 26.23
CA SER A 187 4.62 8.49 27.52
C SER A 187 3.89 7.16 27.56
N GLU A 188 4.38 6.21 28.37
CA GLU A 188 3.65 4.96 28.64
C GLU A 188 2.24 5.23 29.17
N GLY A 189 2.06 6.27 29.98
CA GLY A 189 0.76 6.65 30.52
C GLY A 189 -0.24 7.13 29.45
N GLU A 190 0.20 7.84 28.41
CA GLU A 190 -0.63 8.17 27.25
C GLU A 190 -1.07 6.90 26.51
N ILE A 191 -0.12 5.99 26.26
CA ILE A 191 -0.37 4.74 25.54
C ILE A 191 -1.36 3.85 26.31
N LYS A 192 -1.13 3.65 27.61
CA LYS A 192 -1.98 2.83 28.47
C LYS A 192 -3.42 3.33 28.51
N ARG A 193 -3.61 4.65 28.64
CA ARG A 193 -4.95 5.25 28.66
C ARG A 193 -5.66 5.06 27.33
N HIS A 194 -4.98 5.30 26.21
CA HIS A 194 -5.56 5.19 24.89
C HIS A 194 -6.05 3.77 24.56
N MET A 195 -5.29 2.75 24.95
CA MET A 195 -5.67 1.35 24.69
C MET A 195 -6.59 0.73 25.75
N GLY A 196 -6.93 1.46 26.82
CA GLY A 196 -7.65 0.89 27.96
C GLY A 196 -6.86 -0.26 28.63
N PHE A 197 -5.55 -0.06 28.84
CA PHE A 197 -4.61 -1.09 29.23
C PHE A 197 -5.04 -1.88 30.47
N SER A 198 -5.62 -1.23 31.49
CA SER A 198 -6.08 -1.90 32.71
C SER A 198 -7.10 -3.01 32.42
N ARG A 199 -8.03 -2.77 31.48
CA ARG A 199 -9.01 -3.77 31.05
C ARG A 199 -8.34 -4.90 30.28
N LEU A 200 -7.45 -4.55 29.34
CA LEU A 200 -6.72 -5.53 28.55
C LEU A 200 -5.86 -6.45 29.43
N LEU A 201 -5.13 -5.86 30.37
CA LEU A 201 -4.30 -6.57 31.35
C LEU A 201 -5.12 -7.55 32.19
N LEU A 202 -6.29 -7.12 32.68
CA LEU A 202 -7.22 -7.95 33.46
C LEU A 202 -7.80 -9.10 32.64
N GLU A 203 -8.27 -8.83 31.42
CA GLU A 203 -8.82 -9.85 30.53
C GLU A 203 -7.78 -10.90 30.15
N THR A 204 -6.54 -10.47 29.89
CA THR A 204 -5.40 -11.37 29.65
C THR A 204 -5.10 -12.20 30.90
N ALA A 205 -4.91 -11.58 32.07
CA ALA A 205 -4.53 -12.28 33.29
C ALA A 205 -5.54 -13.38 33.69
N LYS A 206 -6.84 -13.15 33.47
CA LYS A 206 -7.91 -14.13 33.73
C LYS A 206 -7.81 -15.39 32.86
N ARG A 207 -7.15 -15.31 31.69
CA ARG A 207 -7.00 -16.42 30.74
C ARG A 207 -5.68 -17.17 30.92
N LEU A 208 -4.72 -16.58 31.63
CA LEU A 208 -3.40 -17.15 31.84
C LEU A 208 -3.37 -18.08 33.06
N HIS A 209 -2.43 -19.02 33.05
CA HIS A 209 -2.14 -19.83 34.22
C HIS A 209 -1.60 -18.93 35.36
N PRO A 210 -2.00 -19.13 36.64
CA PRO A 210 -1.60 -18.27 37.77
C PRO A 210 -0.09 -17.96 37.87
N ARG A 211 0.77 -18.96 37.61
CA ARG A 211 2.24 -18.78 37.57
C ARG A 211 2.72 -17.71 36.58
N LEU A 212 2.06 -17.55 35.43
CA LEU A 212 2.41 -16.52 34.45
C LEU A 212 1.98 -15.12 34.92
N VAL A 213 0.90 -15.04 35.68
CA VAL A 213 0.46 -13.78 36.30
C VAL A 213 1.42 -13.38 37.44
N GLU A 214 1.87 -14.34 38.25
CA GLU A 214 2.92 -14.12 39.24
C GLU A 214 4.22 -13.61 38.60
N GLU A 215 4.61 -14.18 37.45
CA GLU A 215 5.76 -13.72 36.67
C GLU A 215 5.62 -12.26 36.25
N MET A 216 4.47 -11.85 35.71
CA MET A 216 4.20 -10.46 35.32
C MET A 216 4.34 -9.50 36.51
N ILE A 217 3.81 -9.88 37.68
CA ILE A 217 3.90 -9.07 38.90
C ILE A 217 5.36 -8.95 39.36
N ALA A 218 6.10 -10.07 39.37
CA ALA A 218 7.49 -10.15 39.82
C ALA A 218 8.42 -9.36 38.90
N ALA A 219 8.30 -9.52 37.59
CA ALA A 219 9.07 -8.77 36.59
C ALA A 219 8.71 -7.28 36.62
N GLY A 220 7.44 -6.96 36.92
CA GLY A 220 6.96 -5.60 37.02
C GLY A 220 6.75 -4.90 35.69
N TYR A 221 6.75 -5.64 34.58
CA TYR A 221 6.41 -5.18 33.24
C TYR A 221 5.74 -6.31 32.45
N VAL A 222 5.14 -5.94 31.34
CA VAL A 222 4.59 -6.86 30.34
C VAL A 222 5.10 -6.47 28.96
N VAL A 223 4.98 -7.40 28.01
CA VAL A 223 5.33 -7.14 26.62
C VAL A 223 4.06 -7.06 25.79
N LEU A 224 3.91 -5.97 25.04
CA LEU A 224 2.75 -5.69 24.22
C LEU A 224 3.07 -5.89 22.74
N ASN A 225 2.42 -6.88 22.13
CA ASN A 225 2.45 -7.12 20.69
C ASN A 225 1.07 -7.58 20.22
N HIS A 226 0.18 -6.62 20.00
CA HIS A 226 -1.27 -6.76 19.73
C HIS A 226 -2.05 -7.25 20.95
N GLU A 227 -1.43 -8.12 21.74
CA GLU A 227 -1.91 -8.63 23.01
C GLU A 227 -0.86 -8.39 24.10
N VAL A 228 -1.30 -8.48 25.35
CA VAL A 228 -0.41 -8.42 26.51
C VAL A 228 0.18 -9.80 26.75
N HIS A 229 1.50 -9.89 26.83
CA HIS A 229 2.23 -11.11 27.11
C HIS A 229 3.04 -10.99 28.40
N PRO A 230 3.10 -12.07 29.21
CA PRO A 230 4.16 -12.25 30.19
C PRO A 230 5.54 -12.17 29.52
N PRO A 231 6.59 -11.72 30.23
CA PRO A 231 7.95 -11.64 29.68
C PRO A 231 8.46 -12.94 29.05
N SER A 232 8.17 -14.09 29.65
CA SER A 232 8.57 -15.42 29.16
C SER A 232 7.92 -15.83 27.84
N LEU A 233 6.74 -15.29 27.54
CA LEU A 233 5.98 -15.54 26.31
C LEU A 233 6.11 -14.39 25.31
N ALA A 234 7.03 -13.45 25.55
CA ALA A 234 7.26 -12.34 24.65
C ALA A 234 7.63 -12.84 23.23
N PRO A 235 7.02 -12.28 22.19
CA PRO A 235 7.36 -12.63 20.82
C PRO A 235 8.81 -12.24 20.52
N LYS A 236 9.54 -13.17 19.88
CA LYS A 236 10.97 -13.02 19.57
C LYS A 236 11.25 -12.18 18.32
N SER A 237 10.21 -11.82 17.57
CA SER A 237 10.31 -11.06 16.32
C SER A 237 9.16 -10.06 16.20
N GLY A 238 9.41 -9.00 15.43
CA GLY A 238 8.47 -7.89 15.25
C GLY A 238 8.67 -6.76 16.27
N TYR A 239 7.82 -5.74 16.16
CA TYR A 239 7.78 -4.67 17.16
C TYR A 239 7.03 -5.16 18.39
N ALA A 240 7.62 -5.02 19.56
CA ALA A 240 6.99 -5.30 20.83
C ALA A 240 7.33 -4.17 21.80
N LEU A 241 6.35 -3.71 22.57
CA LEU A 241 6.53 -2.61 23.52
C LEU A 241 6.62 -3.17 24.93
N THR A 242 7.67 -2.82 25.66
CA THR A 242 7.74 -3.08 27.10
C THR A 242 6.89 -2.03 27.81
N ILE A 243 5.92 -2.48 28.60
CA ILE A 243 5.02 -1.63 29.37
C ILE A 243 5.19 -1.95 30.85
N HIS A 244 5.63 -0.96 31.64
CA HIS A 244 5.88 -1.14 33.06
C HIS A 244 4.58 -1.14 33.84
N LEU A 245 4.43 -2.07 34.79
CA LEU A 245 3.25 -2.15 35.63
C LEU A 245 3.30 -1.14 36.77
N SER A 246 2.24 -0.36 36.91
CA SER A 246 2.05 0.53 38.05
C SER A 246 1.80 -0.26 39.34
N ARG A 247 1.89 0.42 40.49
CA ARG A 247 1.56 -0.20 41.79
C ARG A 247 0.13 -0.75 41.81
N ASP A 248 -0.82 0.02 41.29
CA ASP A 248 -2.24 -0.33 41.28
C ASP A 248 -2.53 -1.51 40.33
N GLU A 249 -1.86 -1.56 39.19
CA GLU A 249 -1.95 -2.69 38.25
C GLU A 249 -1.42 -3.97 38.87
N LYS A 250 -0.28 -3.91 39.58
CA LYS A 250 0.26 -5.08 40.31
C LYS A 250 -0.70 -5.54 41.40
N GLU A 251 -1.30 -4.62 42.14
CA GLU A 251 -2.25 -4.95 43.20
C GLU A 251 -3.50 -5.63 42.64
N THR A 252 -4.03 -5.10 41.55
CA THR A 252 -5.15 -5.67 40.82
C THR A 252 -4.88 -7.12 40.38
N LEU A 253 -3.67 -7.39 39.87
CA LEU A 253 -3.26 -8.74 39.50
C LEU A 253 -3.11 -9.68 40.71
N ARG A 254 -2.64 -9.18 41.86
CA ARG A 254 -2.58 -9.97 43.10
C ARG A 254 -3.96 -10.36 43.59
N SER A 255 -4.92 -9.44 43.57
CA SER A 255 -6.30 -9.72 43.99
C SER A 255 -6.94 -10.85 43.17
N LEU A 256 -6.60 -10.97 41.88
CA LEU A 256 -7.04 -12.08 41.03
C LEU A 256 -6.45 -13.44 41.45
N LEU A 257 -5.19 -13.47 41.89
CA LEU A 257 -4.51 -14.69 42.33
C LEU A 257 -5.02 -15.18 43.69
N SER A 258 -5.38 -14.26 44.58
CA SER A 258 -5.85 -14.57 45.94
C SER A 258 -7.32 -15.03 46.01
N GLY A 259 -8.05 -15.08 44.89
CA GLY A 259 -9.45 -15.51 44.86
C GLY A 259 -10.45 -14.56 45.54
N GLY A 260 -10.17 -13.25 45.58
CA GLY A 260 -11.08 -12.23 46.16
C GLY A 260 -12.39 -12.07 45.36
N PRO A 261 -13.48 -11.63 46.00
CA PRO A 261 -14.86 -11.95 45.60
C PRO A 261 -15.21 -11.45 44.20
N ARG A 262 -15.93 -12.30 43.45
CA ARG A 262 -16.62 -11.90 42.22
C ARG A 262 -17.67 -10.84 42.61
N PRO A 263 -17.68 -9.63 42.01
CA PRO A 263 -18.61 -8.57 42.39
C PRO A 263 -20.10 -8.84 42.05
N ASP A 264 -20.47 -10.06 41.63
CA ASP A 264 -21.83 -10.40 41.16
C ASP A 264 -22.51 -11.56 41.94
N GLN A 265 -22.09 -11.90 43.16
CA GLN A 265 -22.73 -13.00 43.92
C GLN A 265 -23.20 -12.70 45.35
N ASP A 266 -23.18 -11.44 45.80
CA ASP A 266 -23.85 -11.04 47.05
C ASP A 266 -25.06 -10.14 46.78
N ALA A 267 -26.08 -10.74 46.18
CA ALA A 267 -27.46 -10.31 46.39
C ALA A 267 -28.23 -11.52 46.95
N GLY A 268 -27.89 -11.90 48.18
CA GLY A 268 -28.66 -12.84 48.96
C GLY A 268 -30.09 -12.33 49.12
N LEU A 269 -31.04 -13.05 48.54
CA LEU A 269 -32.46 -12.90 48.82
C LEU A 269 -32.70 -13.20 50.31
N PRO A 270 -33.32 -12.29 51.08
CA PRO A 270 -33.74 -12.62 52.43
C PRO A 270 -34.91 -13.60 52.34
N GLY A 271 -34.73 -14.75 52.99
CA GLY A 271 -35.78 -15.76 53.12
C GLY A 271 -37.02 -15.19 53.77
N SER A 272 -38.18 -15.45 53.16
CA SER A 272 -39.48 -15.26 53.78
C SER A 272 -40.01 -16.62 54.23
N ARG A 273 -40.26 -16.71 55.54
CA ARG A 273 -41.12 -17.71 56.17
C ARG A 273 -42.57 -17.49 55.74
#